data_AF-A0A378W2Z6-F1
#
_entry.id   AF-A0A378W2Z6-F1
#
_cell.length_a   1.000
_cell.length_b   1.000
_cell.length_c   1.000
_cell.angle_alpha   90.00
_cell.angle_beta   90.00
_cell.angle_gamma   90.00
#
_symmetry.space_group_name_H-M   'P 1'
#
loop_
_entity.id
_entity.type
_entity.pdbx_description
1 polymer ?
#
loop_
_entity_poly.entity_id
_entity_poly.type
_entity_poly.pdbx_seq_one_letter_code
_entity_poly.pdbx_strand_id
1 'polypeptide(L)'
;MLAALLNAAQGTFVSKVQIEGDEVQIVREIDGGEETIALKLPAVISADLRLNEPRFVKLPNIMAAKKNLWKNWILPIWLPIFRLV
;
A
#
# COMPACT_ATOMS: atom_id res chain seq x y z
N MET A 1 -1.39 -7.84 -9.84
CA MET A 1 -0.07 -8.45 -10.16
C MET A 1 0.83 -8.62 -8.94
N LEU A 2 1.04 -7.59 -8.10
CA LEU A 2 1.90 -7.71 -6.91
C LEU A 2 1.51 -8.85 -5.95
N ALA A 3 0.21 -9.00 -5.66
CA ALA A 3 -0.30 -10.06 -4.79
C ALA A 3 0.10 -11.47 -5.28
N ALA A 4 0.02 -11.70 -6.59
CA ALA A 4 0.39 -12.97 -7.20
C ALA A 4 1.90 -13.26 -7.08
N LEU A 5 2.76 -12.24 -7.25
CA LEU A 5 4.21 -12.39 -7.07
C LEU A 5 4.59 -12.72 -5.62
N LEU A 6 3.83 -12.20 -4.66
CA LEU A 6 4.04 -12.43 -3.23
C LEU A 6 3.27 -13.65 -2.70
N ASN A 7 2.48 -14.32 -3.54
CA ASN A 7 1.53 -15.37 -3.14
C ASN A 7 0.66 -14.95 -1.93
N ALA A 8 0.17 -13.71 -1.95
CA ALA A 8 -0.60 -13.07 -0.89
C ALA A 8 -2.06 -12.88 -1.31
N ALA A 9 -2.96 -12.77 -0.32
CA ALA A 9 -4.36 -12.45 -0.57
C ALA A 9 -4.50 -11.07 -1.24
N GLN A 10 -5.52 -10.87 -2.07
CA GLN A 10 -5.72 -9.62 -2.83
C GLN A 10 -7.10 -9.01 -2.56
N GLY A 11 -7.13 -7.72 -2.23
CA GLY A 11 -8.34 -6.89 -2.18
C GLY A 11 -8.25 -5.73 -3.17
N THR A 12 -9.23 -5.58 -4.04
CA THR A 12 -9.26 -4.48 -5.03
C THR A 12 -10.46 -3.58 -4.81
N PHE A 13 -10.33 -2.29 -5.17
CA PHE A 13 -11.39 -1.28 -5.05
C PHE A 13 -11.93 -1.11 -3.63
N VAL A 14 -11.03 -1.05 -2.65
CA VAL A 14 -11.41 -1.07 -1.23
C VAL A 14 -11.89 0.31 -0.77
N SER A 15 -13.13 0.39 -0.26
CA SER A 15 -13.75 1.59 0.31
C SER A 15 -13.78 1.61 1.84
N LYS A 16 -13.60 0.45 2.51
CA LYS A 16 -13.39 0.38 3.98
C LYS A 16 -12.43 -0.75 4.33
N VAL A 17 -11.64 -0.56 5.39
CA VAL A 17 -10.67 -1.54 5.90
C VAL A 17 -10.78 -1.64 7.41
N GLN A 18 -10.88 -2.85 7.93
CA GLN A 18 -10.86 -3.16 9.36
C GLN A 18 -9.94 -4.37 9.59
N ILE A 19 -8.92 -4.19 10.42
CA ILE A 19 -7.94 -5.25 10.73
C ILE A 19 -8.37 -5.95 12.01
N GLU A 20 -8.49 -7.28 11.95
CA GLU A 20 -8.97 -8.13 13.04
C GLU A 20 -8.03 -9.33 13.22
N GLY A 21 -7.06 -9.19 14.12
CA GLY A 21 -6.08 -10.25 14.40
C GLY A 21 -5.28 -10.61 13.14
N ASP A 22 -5.46 -11.84 12.67
CA ASP A 22 -4.76 -12.41 11.51
C ASP A 22 -5.49 -12.20 10.17
N GLU A 23 -6.64 -11.52 10.20
CA GLU A 23 -7.44 -11.23 9.01
C GLU A 23 -7.69 -9.72 8.86
N VAL A 24 -7.97 -9.32 7.63
CA VAL A 24 -8.45 -7.98 7.30
C VAL A 24 -9.80 -8.10 6.63
N GLN A 25 -10.82 -7.52 7.27
CA GLN A 25 -12.11 -7.32 6.67
C GLN A 25 -12.06 -6.07 5.79
N ILE A 26 -12.46 -6.22 4.53
CA ILE A 26 -12.51 -5.12 3.59
C ILE A 26 -13.90 -5.06 2.96
N VAL A 27 -14.32 -3.83 2.66
CA VAL A 27 -15.47 -3.57 1.81
C VAL A 27 -14.93 -3.06 0.49
N ARG A 28 -15.31 -3.70 -0.61
CA ARG A 28 -14.92 -3.31 -1.97
C ARG A 28 -16.11 -2.86 -2.79
N GLU A 29 -15.87 -1.92 -3.68
CA GLU A 29 -16.83 -1.49 -4.68
C GLU A 29 -16.81 -2.49 -5.85
N ILE A 30 -18.01 -2.86 -6.28
CA ILE A 30 -18.29 -3.68 -7.46
C ILE A 30 -19.42 -2.99 -8.25
N ASP A 31 -19.63 -3.38 -9.50
CA ASP A 31 -20.65 -2.73 -10.34
C ASP A 31 -22.07 -2.79 -9.75
N GLY A 32 -22.35 -3.81 -8.92
CA GLY A 32 -23.62 -4.00 -8.22
C GLY A 32 -23.73 -3.37 -6.83
N GLY A 33 -22.73 -2.61 -6.37
CA GLY A 33 -22.69 -2.00 -5.04
C GLY A 33 -21.43 -2.34 -4.25
N GLU A 34 -21.60 -2.73 -2.99
CA GLU A 34 -20.49 -3.05 -2.09
C GLU A 34 -20.46 -4.56 -1.78
N GLU A 35 -19.27 -5.14 -1.72
CA GLU A 35 -19.03 -6.53 -1.31
C GLU A 35 -18.09 -6.54 -0.10
N THR A 36 -18.42 -7.28 0.94
CA THR A 36 -17.57 -7.46 2.13
C THR A 36 -16.86 -8.80 2.07
N ILE A 37 -15.53 -8.79 2.16
CA ILE A 37 -14.71 -10.00 2.16
C ILE A 37 -13.65 -9.95 3.27
N ALA A 38 -13.33 -11.11 3.83
CA ALA A 38 -12.23 -11.29 4.77
C ALA A 38 -11.01 -11.88 4.05
N LEU A 39 -9.84 -11.27 4.24
CA LEU A 39 -8.58 -11.73 3.68
C LEU A 39 -7.61 -12.10 4.80
N LYS A 40 -6.96 -13.26 4.70
CA LYS A 40 -5.87 -13.62 5.61
C LYS A 40 -4.65 -12.75 5.37
N LEU A 41 -4.04 -12.28 6.46
CA LEU A 41 -2.77 -11.58 6.39
C LEU A 41 -1.63 -12.58 6.15
N PRO A 42 -0.61 -12.23 5.33
CA PRO A 42 -0.43 -10.96 4.65
C PRO A 42 -1.32 -10.81 3.39
N ALA A 43 -1.80 -9.58 3.15
CA ALA A 43 -2.66 -9.24 2.02
C ALA A 43 -2.19 -7.95 1.31
N VAL A 44 -2.43 -7.88 0.00
CA VAL A 44 -2.22 -6.70 -0.84
C VAL A 44 -3.57 -6.08 -1.16
N ILE A 45 -3.74 -4.81 -0.79
CA ILE A 45 -4.99 -4.07 -1.02
C ILE A 45 -4.76 -2.85 -1.92
N SER A 46 -5.71 -2.56 -2.81
CA SER A 46 -5.76 -1.31 -3.57
C SER A 46 -6.88 -0.41 -3.05
N ALA A 47 -6.55 0.85 -2.77
CA ALA A 47 -7.51 1.83 -2.26
C ALA A 47 -8.42 2.36 -3.36
N ASP A 48 -9.72 2.43 -3.08
CA ASP A 48 -10.67 3.25 -3.82
C ASP A 48 -10.67 4.70 -3.30
N LEU A 49 -11.22 5.63 -4.09
CA LEU A 49 -11.36 7.04 -3.70
C LEU A 49 -12.24 7.23 -2.45
N ARG A 50 -13.18 6.32 -2.19
CA ARG A 50 -14.08 6.38 -1.03
C ARG A 50 -13.43 5.91 0.27
N LEU A 51 -12.20 5.40 0.23
CA LEU A 51 -11.55 4.81 1.39
C LEU A 51 -11.30 5.81 2.51
N ASN A 52 -10.82 7.00 2.16
CA ASN A 52 -10.54 8.06 3.12
C ASN A 52 -10.53 9.44 2.46
N GLU A 53 -10.50 10.47 3.30
CA GLU A 53 -10.17 11.82 2.88
C GLU A 53 -8.68 12.07 3.13
N PRO A 54 -7.86 12.29 2.07
CA PRO A 54 -6.44 12.56 2.24
C PRO A 54 -6.21 13.84 3.06
N ARG A 55 -5.41 13.73 4.13
CA ARG A 55 -5.09 14.88 4.98
C ARG A 55 -4.22 15.91 4.24
N PHE A 56 -4.45 17.20 4.52
CA PHE A 56 -3.54 18.26 4.09
C PHE A 56 -2.20 18.19 4.86
N VAL A 57 -1.10 18.33 4.13
CA VAL A 57 0.25 18.23 4.70
C VAL A 57 0.68 19.58 5.27
N LYS A 58 1.14 19.60 6.52
CA LYS A 58 1.68 20.81 7.18
C LYS A 58 3.10 21.11 6.67
N LEU A 59 3.44 22.39 6.48
CA LEU A 59 4.77 22.84 6.03
C LEU A 59 5.96 22.22 6.81
N PRO A 60 5.93 22.10 8.16
CA PRO A 60 7.02 21.43 8.89
C PRO A 60 7.26 19.98 8.46
N ASN A 61 6.20 19.24 8.13
CA ASN A 61 6.32 17.84 7.68
C ASN A 61 6.96 17.75 6.30
N ILE A 62 6.71 18.72 5.42
CA ILE A 62 7.33 18.81 4.10
C ILE A 62 8.85 19.04 4.23
N MET A 63 9.25 19.98 5.10
CA MET A 63 10.67 20.26 5.37
C MET A 63 11.39 19.05 5.97
N ALA A 64 10.76 18.35 6.91
CA ALA A 64 11.31 17.14 7.52
C ALA A 64 11.46 16.00 6.50
N ALA A 65 10.47 15.78 5.63
CA ALA A 65 10.53 14.76 4.59
C ALA A 65 11.66 14.99 3.59
N LYS A 66 11.92 16.26 3.20
CA LYS A 66 13.05 16.60 2.30
C LYS A 66 14.42 16.30 2.92
N LYS A 67 14.56 16.48 4.23
CA LYS A 67 15.82 16.20 4.95
C LYS A 67 16.10 14.70 5.08
N ASN A 68 15.04 13.89 5.17
CA ASN A 68 15.11 12.43 5.23
C ASN A 68 15.09 11.81 3.82
N LEU A 69 16.10 12.15 3.01
CA LEU A 69 16.30 11.46 1.73
C LEU A 69 16.76 10.02 1.99
N TRP A 70 16.06 9.05 1.41
CA TRP A 70 16.19 7.62 1.68
C TRP A 70 17.55 7.06 1.20
N LYS A 71 18.63 7.27 1.96
CA LYS A 71 19.98 6.81 1.58
C LYS A 71 20.13 5.29 1.52
N ASN A 72 19.35 4.53 2.29
CA ASN A 72 19.60 3.09 2.48
C ASN A 72 19.03 2.18 1.39
N TRP A 73 18.11 2.66 0.55
CA TRP A 73 17.47 1.84 -0.49
C TRP A 73 18.08 2.07 -1.88
N ILE A 74 18.67 3.24 -2.11
CA ILE A 74 19.25 3.63 -3.41
C ILE A 74 20.61 2.96 -3.65
N LEU A 75 21.42 2.78 -2.61
CA LEU A 75 22.77 2.23 -2.71
C LEU A 75 22.83 0.76 -3.19
N PRO A 76 22.05 -0.20 -2.64
CA PRO A 76 22.17 -1.61 -3.05
C PRO A 76 21.57 -1.92 -4.43
N ILE A 77 20.66 -1.09 -4.95
CA ILE A 77 20.02 -1.30 -6.27
C ILE A 77 20.95 -0.86 -7.42
N TRP A 78 21.79 0.15 -7.21
CA TRP A 78 22.70 0.69 -8.23
C TRP A 78 24.12 0.13 -8.18
N LEU A 79 24.55 -0.43 -7.04
CA LEU A 79 25.89 -1.01 -6.88
C LEU A 79 26.22 -2.13 -7.88
N PRO A 80 25.28 -3.04 -8.24
CA PRO A 80 25.56 -4.07 -9.24
C PRO A 80 25.73 -3.50 -10.65
N ILE A 81 25.02 -2.41 -10.97
CA ILE A 81 25.02 -1.78 -12.30
C ILE A 81 26.33 -1.01 -12.53
N PHE A 82 26.88 -0.37 -11.49
CA PHE A 82 28.15 0.35 -11.57
C PHE A 82 29.40 -0.53 -11.49
N ARG A 83 29.29 -1.79 -11.07
CA ARG A 83 30.45 -2.71 -10.97
C ARG A 83 30.75 -3.46 -12.29
N LEU A 84 29.93 -3.23 -13.32
CA LEU A 84 30.03 -3.86 -14.65
C LEU A 84 30.48 -2.87 -15.76
N VAL A 85 30.93 -1.67 -15.39
CA VAL A 85 31.58 -0.70 -16.28
C VAL A 85 32.96 -0.35 -15.75
#